data_AF-A0A645HRK3-F1
#
_entry.id   AF-A0A645HRK3-F1
#
_cell.length_a   1.000
_cell.length_b   1.000
_cell.length_c   1.000
_cell.angle_alpha   90.00
_cell.angle_beta   90.00
_cell.angle_gamma   90.00
#
_symmetry.space_group_name_H-M   'P 1'
#
loop_
_entity.id
_entity.type
_entity.pdbx_description
1 polymer ?
#
loop_
_entity_poly.entity_id
_entity_poly.type
_entity_poly.pdbx_seq_one_letter_code
_entity_poly.pdbx_strand_id
1 'polypeptide(L)' 'MRIDTHPDNKSMQRALQKAGYTYCGHILTSIGDMRWGYEKLL' A
#
# COMPACT_ATOMS: atom_id res chain seq x y z
N MET A 1 8.72 -5.59 -6.45
CA MET A 1 7.88 -6.26 -5.40
C MET A 1 6.68 -5.38 -5.08
N ARG A 2 5.50 -5.96 -4.76
CA ARG A 2 4.25 -5.22 -4.47
C ARG A 2 3.64 -5.63 -3.14
N ILE A 3 3.08 -4.67 -2.40
CA ILE A 3 2.46 -4.85 -1.07
C ILE A 3 1.27 -3.88 -0.98
N ASP A 4 0.17 -4.26 -0.34
CA ASP A 4 -0.94 -3.37 -0.03
C ASP A 4 -1.12 -3.12 1.48
N THR A 5 -1.82 -2.05 1.83
CA THR A 5 -2.21 -1.73 3.22
C THR A 5 -3.54 -0.98 3.24
N HIS A 6 -4.22 -0.97 4.40
CA HIS A 6 -5.44 -0.18 4.57
C HIS A 6 -5.14 1.34 4.53
N PRO A 7 -6.03 2.18 3.95
CA PRO A 7 -5.90 3.64 3.90
C PRO A 7 -5.72 4.28 5.28
N ASP A 8 -6.27 3.69 6.33
CA ASP A 8 -6.15 4.19 7.72
C ASP A 8 -4.90 3.67 8.45
N ASN A 9 -4.20 2.67 7.91
CA ASN A 9 -2.97 2.16 8.53
C ASN A 9 -1.77 3.05 8.19
N LYS A 10 -1.78 4.27 8.74
CA LYS A 10 -0.75 5.30 8.51
C LYS A 10 0.65 4.83 8.95
N SER A 11 0.72 3.98 9.98
CA SER A 11 1.97 3.39 10.46
C SER A 11 2.63 2.54 9.37
N MET A 12 1.87 1.66 8.72
CA MET A 12 2.38 0.84 7.62
C MET A 12 2.74 1.67 6.39
N GLN A 13 1.94 2.68 6.04
CA GLN A 13 2.24 3.57 4.91
C GLN A 13 3.58 4.28 5.09
N ARG A 14 3.85 4.81 6.30
CA ARG A 14 5.14 5.43 6.64
C ARG A 14 6.29 4.42 6.60
N ALA A 15 6.07 3.19 7.08
CA ALA A 15 7.08 2.14 7.05
C ALA A 15 7.46 1.77 5.61
N LEU A 16 6.47 1.60 4.73
CA LEU A 16 6.67 1.31 3.30
C LEU A 16 7.45 2.42 2.59
N GLN A 17 7.08 3.68 2.82
CA GLN A 17 7.80 4.83 2.27
C GLN A 17 9.26 4.85 2.73
N LYS A 18 9.52 4.64 4.03
CA LYS A 18 10.89 4.57 4.57
C LYS A 18 11.70 3.40 3.99
N ALA A 19 11.05 2.28 3.66
CA ALA A 19 11.67 1.12 3.05
C ALA A 19 11.92 1.27 1.53
N GLY A 20 11.55 2.41 0.93
CA GLY A 20 11.75 2.72 -0.48
C GLY A 20 10.66 2.17 -1.40
N TYR A 21 9.46 1.91 -0.87
CA TYR A 21 8.28 1.62 -1.69
C TYR A 21 7.55 2.92 -2.07
N THR A 22 6.98 2.94 -3.27
CA THR A 22 6.20 4.05 -3.82
C THR A 22 4.74 3.64 -3.96
N TYR A 23 3.81 4.53 -3.60
CA TYR A 23 2.38 4.29 -3.82
C TYR A 23 2.10 4.13 -5.32
N CYS A 24 1.41 3.06 -5.70
CA CYS A 24 1.15 2.72 -7.10
C CYS A 24 -0.33 2.65 -7.47
N GLY A 25 -1.24 2.80 -6.51
CA GLY A 25 -2.69 2.78 -6.76
C GLY A 25 -3.48 2.19 -5.60
N HIS A 26 -4.75 1.89 -5.82
CA HIS A 26 -5.61 1.25 -4.85
C HIS A 26 -6.43 0.12 -5.47
N ILE A 27 -6.87 -0.79 -4.61
CA ILE A 27 -7.65 -1.98 -4.96
C ILE A 27 -8.92 -1.95 -4.11
N LEU A 28 -10.07 -2.21 -4.72
CA LEU A 28 -11.31 -2.49 -3.99
C LEU A 28 -11.46 -4.00 -3.89
N THR A 29 -11.49 -4.51 -2.66
CA THR A 29 -11.69 -5.95 -2.42
C THR A 29 -13.14 -6.36 -2.71
N SER A 30 -13.38 -7.66 -2.87
CA SER A 30 -14.73 -8.20 -3.10
C SER A 30 -15.73 -7.91 -1.98
N ILE A 31 -15.24 -7.57 -0.78
CA ILE A 31 -16.04 -7.18 0.38
C ILE A 31 -16.20 -5.65 0.52
N GLY A 32 -15.74 -4.88 -0.48
CA GLY A 32 -15.85 -3.42 -0.50
C GLY A 32 -14.77 -2.68 0.30
N ASP A 33 -13.77 -3.39 0.83
CA ASP A 33 -12.67 -2.78 1.58
C ASP A 33 -11.60 -2.22 0.63
N MET A 34 -11.21 -0.97 0.83
CA MET A 34 -10.22 -0.27 0.00
C MET A 34 -8.82 -0.56 0.52
N ARG A 35 -7.89 -0.87 -0.37
CA ARG A 35 -6.47 -1.11 -0.06
C ARG A 35 -5.59 -0.24 -0.92
N TRP A 36 -4.58 0.38 -0.33
CA TRP A 36 -3.56 1.16 -1.04
C TRP A 36 -2.38 0.26 -1.37
N GLY A 37 -2.09 0.14 -2.67
CA GLY A 37 -0.96 -0.60 -3.21
C GLY A 37 0.32 0.24 -3.25
N TYR A 38 1.43 -0.43 -2.96
CA TYR A 38 2.78 0.10 -3.00
C TYR A 38 3.67 -0.84 -3.81
N GLU A 39 4.61 -0.29 -4.56
CA GLU A 39 5.59 -1.06 -5.30
C GLU A 39 7.02 -0.57 -5.07
N LYS A 40 7.97 -1.50 -5.14
CA LYS A 40 9.41 -1.22 -5.13
C LYS A 40 10.02 -1.88 -6.35
N LEU A 41 10.59 -1.06 -7.23
CA LEU A 41 11.41 -1.52 -8.34
C LEU A 41 12.75 -2.00 -7.76
N LEU A 42 13.14 -3.23 -8.10
CA LEU A 42 14.44 -3.81 -7.72
C LEU A 42 15.47 -3.50 -8.80
#